data_AF-A0A3M6TXF3-F1
#
_entry.id   AF-A0A3M6TXF3-F1
#
_cell.length_a   1.000
_cell.length_b   1.000
_cell.length_c   1.000
_cell.angle_alpha   90.00
_cell.angle_beta   90.00
_cell.angle_gamma   90.00
#
_symmetry.space_group_name_H-M   'P 1'
#
loop_
_entity.id
_entity.type
_entity.pdbx_description
1 polymer ?
#
loop_
_entity_poly.entity_id
_entity_poly.type
_entity_poly.pdbx_seq_one_letter_code
_entity_poly.pdbx_strand_id
1 'polypeptide(L)'
;MEMKRKTRTLFLRVAMLIVYLTSGAAIFSALEHDGQSTGSHFAKKIDQLKENMTQRFNETMDVIDLYIAELRFLFEKAHRCKYSHNDWSYYQSLYFVGSVTTTIGYGHLAPKTQEGRLFLIFFALFGIPLNLLTLQSIGEHINYGIHLLIKYFEKAAFERELPTQEHIKCFAINTLLITLWIPLGGIMYYYSEREFGWTYLDCVYYCFVALSTIGFGDLVPNEGKEPDSPYERGMWIVRVMYLALGLSLLSSVFTSVLSAAKEIQSVIPCKRGKM
;
A
#
# COMPACT_ATOMS: atom_id res chain seq x y z
N MET A 1 -2.39 -32.18 -25.85
CA MET A 1 -2.59 -32.53 -24.41
C MET A 1 -2.05 -31.47 -23.45
N GLU A 2 -0.92 -30.82 -23.75
CA GLU A 2 -0.30 -29.83 -22.86
C GLU A 2 -1.18 -28.58 -22.60
N MET A 3 -1.86 -28.06 -23.63
CA MET A 3 -2.77 -26.91 -23.51
C MET A 3 -3.93 -27.21 -22.56
N LYS A 4 -4.60 -28.37 -22.71
CA LYS A 4 -5.66 -28.82 -21.79
C LYS A 4 -5.18 -28.89 -20.32
N ARG A 5 -3.93 -29.30 -20.09
CA ARG A 5 -3.33 -29.34 -18.74
C ARG A 5 -3.09 -27.92 -18.18
N LYS A 6 -2.54 -27.00 -18.98
CA LYS A 6 -2.35 -25.59 -18.59
C LYS A 6 -3.69 -24.91 -18.30
N THR A 7 -4.70 -25.16 -19.12
CA THR A 7 -6.08 -24.70 -18.89
C THR A 7 -6.66 -25.24 -17.58
N ARG A 8 -6.45 -26.52 -17.27
CA ARG A 8 -6.90 -27.10 -15.98
C ARG A 8 -6.22 -26.45 -14.78
N THR A 9 -4.90 -26.22 -14.86
CA THR A 9 -4.16 -25.53 -13.79
C THR A 9 -4.62 -24.07 -13.63
N LEU A 10 -4.96 -23.39 -14.72
CA LEU A 10 -5.54 -22.05 -14.68
C LEU A 10 -6.89 -22.05 -13.95
N PHE A 11 -7.81 -22.94 -14.31
CA PHE A 11 -9.10 -23.07 -13.62
C PHE A 11 -8.93 -23.32 -12.12
N LEU A 12 -7.97 -24.18 -11.74
CA LEU A 12 -7.68 -24.42 -10.32
C LEU A 12 -7.18 -23.15 -9.61
N ARG A 13 -6.27 -22.39 -10.22
CA ARG A 13 -5.76 -21.13 -9.65
C ARG A 13 -6.85 -20.08 -9.51
N VAL A 14 -7.73 -19.96 -10.51
CA VAL A 14 -8.88 -19.05 -10.47
C VAL A 14 -9.86 -19.47 -9.37
N ALA A 15 -10.17 -20.75 -9.25
CA ALA A 15 -11.03 -21.26 -8.19
C ALA A 15 -10.45 -21.00 -6.79
N MET A 16 -9.14 -21.25 -6.59
CA MET A 16 -8.46 -20.92 -5.33
C MET A 16 -8.49 -19.42 -5.02
N LEU A 17 -8.32 -18.55 -6.02
CA LEU A 17 -8.42 -17.09 -5.85
C LEU A 17 -9.84 -16.67 -5.45
N ILE A 18 -10.88 -17.23 -6.08
CA ILE A 18 -12.27 -16.95 -5.72
C ILE A 18 -12.55 -17.37 -4.26
N VAL A 19 -12.10 -18.55 -3.86
CA VAL A 19 -12.23 -19.00 -2.45
C VAL A 19 -11.51 -18.06 -1.50
N TYR A 20 -10.27 -17.65 -1.83
CA TYR A 20 -9.51 -16.70 -1.03
C TYR A 20 -10.25 -15.36 -0.88
N LEU A 21 -10.73 -14.76 -1.98
CA LEU A 21 -11.44 -13.49 -1.96
C LEU A 21 -12.76 -13.56 -1.19
N THR A 22 -13.54 -14.63 -1.38
CA THR A 22 -14.81 -14.81 -0.66
C THR A 22 -14.61 -15.06 0.84
N SER A 23 -13.57 -15.83 1.20
CA SER A 23 -13.18 -16.01 2.61
C SER A 23 -12.72 -14.69 3.24
N GLY A 24 -11.90 -13.90 2.54
CA GLY A 24 -11.49 -12.57 2.99
C GLY A 24 -12.69 -11.63 3.16
N ALA A 25 -13.61 -11.61 2.20
CA ALA A 25 -14.84 -10.82 2.29
C ALA A 25 -15.70 -11.22 3.51
N ALA A 26 -15.83 -12.52 3.79
CA ALA A 26 -16.55 -13.01 4.96
C ALA A 26 -15.86 -12.60 6.28
N ILE A 27 -14.53 -12.68 6.35
CA ILE A 27 -13.76 -12.28 7.54
C ILE A 27 -13.85 -10.77 7.75
N PHE A 28 -13.59 -9.95 6.72
CA PHE A 28 -13.72 -8.50 6.83
C PHE A 28 -15.14 -8.09 7.15
N SER A 29 -16.15 -8.75 6.56
CA SER A 29 -17.52 -8.54 6.99
C SER A 29 -17.68 -8.93 8.45
N ALA A 30 -17.18 -10.06 8.94
CA ALA A 30 -17.36 -10.41 10.36
C ALA A 30 -16.64 -9.44 11.32
N LEU A 31 -15.49 -8.89 10.92
CA LEU A 31 -14.68 -7.99 11.75
C LEU A 31 -15.14 -6.53 11.69
N GLU A 32 -15.52 -6.05 10.50
CA GLU A 32 -15.86 -4.64 10.23
C GLU A 32 -17.38 -4.41 10.14
N HIS A 33 -18.19 -5.47 9.98
CA HIS A 33 -19.64 -5.36 10.07
C HIS A 33 -20.01 -5.23 11.54
N ASP A 34 -19.97 -4.01 12.03
CA ASP A 34 -20.61 -3.64 13.28
C ASP A 34 -22.09 -4.04 13.21
N GLY A 35 -22.46 -5.14 13.88
CA GLY A 35 -23.84 -5.60 14.01
C GLY A 35 -24.76 -4.56 14.67
N GLN A 36 -24.20 -3.52 15.30
CA GLN A 36 -24.87 -2.32 15.82
C GLN A 36 -23.88 -1.13 15.84
N SER A 37 -24.36 0.10 15.55
CA SER A 37 -24.00 1.30 16.35
C SER A 37 -22.84 2.25 15.98
N THR A 38 -22.34 2.36 14.74
CA THR A 38 -21.67 3.63 14.31
C THR A 38 -22.57 4.45 13.39
N GLY A 39 -22.96 3.90 12.23
CA GLY A 39 -23.90 4.54 11.32
C GLY A 39 -25.29 4.75 11.94
N SER A 40 -25.83 3.75 12.67
CA SER A 40 -27.16 3.86 13.28
C SER A 40 -27.18 4.72 14.55
N HIS A 41 -26.10 4.74 15.33
CA HIS A 41 -25.97 5.63 16.48
C HIS A 41 -25.74 7.08 16.05
N PHE A 42 -24.94 7.28 15.00
CA PHE A 42 -24.77 8.61 14.40
C PHE A 42 -26.07 9.09 13.75
N ALA A 43 -26.80 8.22 13.05
CA ALA A 43 -28.14 8.53 12.54
C ALA A 43 -29.10 8.90 13.69
N LYS A 44 -29.16 8.12 14.77
CA LYS A 44 -29.96 8.45 15.96
C LYS A 44 -29.56 9.77 16.60
N LYS A 45 -28.26 10.08 16.70
CA LYS A 45 -27.77 11.38 17.18
C LYS A 45 -28.21 12.52 16.26
N ILE A 46 -28.20 12.30 14.96
CA ILE A 46 -28.67 13.28 13.98
C ILE A 46 -30.19 13.47 14.13
N ASP A 47 -30.97 12.41 14.30
CA ASP A 47 -32.41 12.51 14.47
C ASP A 47 -32.78 13.21 15.79
N GLN A 48 -32.09 12.89 16.89
CA GLN A 48 -32.23 13.62 18.16
C GLN A 48 -31.85 15.10 18.02
N LEU A 49 -30.81 15.40 17.25
CA LEU A 49 -30.42 16.79 16.98
C LEU A 49 -31.51 17.51 16.17
N LYS A 50 -32.10 16.86 15.15
CA LYS A 50 -33.21 17.41 14.37
C LYS A 50 -34.41 17.73 15.25
N GLU A 51 -34.82 16.81 16.12
CA GLU A 51 -35.93 17.03 17.05
C GLU A 51 -35.66 18.20 18.01
N ASN A 52 -34.44 18.27 18.58
CA ASN A 52 -34.03 19.38 19.44
C ASN A 52 -34.05 20.73 18.69
N MET A 53 -33.62 20.75 17.43
CA MET A 53 -33.65 21.96 16.59
C MET A 53 -35.10 22.36 16.27
N THR A 54 -35.97 21.40 15.97
CA THR A 54 -37.40 21.61 15.68
C THR A 54 -38.08 22.29 16.87
N GLN A 55 -37.84 21.76 18.08
CA GLN A 55 -38.42 22.32 19.31
C GLN A 55 -37.83 23.68 19.68
N ARG A 56 -36.52 23.87 19.52
CA ARG A 56 -35.84 25.10 19.94
C ARG A 56 -36.11 26.28 19.02
N PHE A 57 -36.24 26.03 17.71
CA PHE A 57 -36.44 27.07 16.70
C PHE A 57 -37.89 27.18 16.23
N ASN A 58 -38.77 26.26 16.63
CA ASN A 58 -40.18 26.20 16.22
C ASN A 58 -40.35 26.15 14.69
N GLU A 59 -39.45 25.42 14.04
CA GLU A 59 -39.40 25.26 12.59
C GLU A 59 -39.87 23.87 12.15
N THR A 60 -40.20 23.72 10.87
CA THR A 60 -40.68 22.44 10.32
C THR A 60 -39.50 21.50 10.04
N MET A 61 -39.69 20.17 10.19
CA MET A 61 -38.65 19.17 9.93
C MET A 61 -38.01 19.32 8.53
N ASP A 62 -38.82 19.64 7.51
CA ASP A 62 -38.36 19.84 6.13
C ASP A 62 -37.36 21.00 6.00
N VAL A 63 -37.55 22.08 6.76
CA VAL A 63 -36.66 23.25 6.76
C VAL A 63 -35.33 22.89 7.42
N ILE A 64 -35.38 22.13 8.52
CA ILE A 64 -34.18 21.65 9.22
C ILE A 64 -33.41 20.66 8.36
N ASP A 65 -34.10 19.78 7.63
CA ASP A 65 -33.47 18.86 6.68
C ASP A 65 -32.78 19.59 5.54
N LEU A 66 -33.38 20.69 5.04
CA LEU A 66 -32.74 21.57 4.07
C LEU A 66 -31.44 22.18 4.63
N TYR A 67 -31.48 22.71 5.86
CA TYR A 67 -30.29 23.26 6.52
C TYR A 67 -29.22 22.20 6.79
N ILE A 68 -29.59 20.98 7.19
CA ILE A 68 -28.64 19.89 7.39
C ILE A 68 -28.04 19.45 6.05
N ALA A 69 -28.82 19.40 4.97
CA ALA A 69 -28.32 19.12 3.64
C ALA A 69 -27.34 20.20 3.18
N GLU A 70 -27.66 21.47 3.41
CA GLU A 70 -26.78 22.60 3.12
C GLU A 70 -25.51 22.57 3.98
N LEU A 71 -25.62 22.28 5.29
CA LEU A 71 -24.48 22.12 6.18
C LEU A 71 -23.62 20.92 5.80
N ARG A 72 -24.19 19.78 5.39
CA ARG A 72 -23.43 18.65 4.85
C ARG A 72 -22.72 19.04 3.58
N PHE A 73 -23.39 19.73 2.66
CA PHE A 73 -22.79 20.22 1.43
C PHE A 73 -21.64 21.19 1.72
N LEU A 74 -21.85 22.16 2.61
CA LEU A 74 -20.85 23.13 3.04
C LEU A 74 -19.73 22.46 3.81
N PHE A 75 -20.00 21.48 4.67
CA PHE A 75 -18.99 20.74 5.42
C PHE A 75 -18.18 19.84 4.50
N GLU A 76 -18.79 19.12 3.56
CA GLU A 76 -18.09 18.29 2.58
C GLU A 76 -17.29 19.16 1.61
N LYS A 77 -17.82 20.31 1.20
CA LYS A 77 -17.10 21.32 0.43
C LYS A 77 -15.97 21.94 1.26
N ALA A 78 -16.19 22.26 2.53
CA ALA A 78 -15.20 22.79 3.46
C ALA A 78 -14.16 21.73 3.81
N HIS A 79 -14.49 20.46 3.90
CA HIS A 79 -13.55 19.35 4.10
C HIS A 79 -12.68 19.24 2.85
N ARG A 80 -13.31 19.21 1.66
CA ARG A 80 -12.61 19.33 0.37
C ARG A 80 -11.79 20.63 0.24
N CYS A 81 -12.16 21.70 0.96
CA CYS A 81 -11.50 23.00 0.94
C CYS A 81 -10.46 23.22 2.06
N LYS A 82 -10.55 22.49 3.18
CA LYS A 82 -9.58 22.49 4.29
C LYS A 82 -8.34 21.69 3.88
N TYR A 83 -8.52 20.70 2.99
CA TYR A 83 -7.50 20.17 2.06
C TYR A 83 -7.47 20.95 0.72
N SER A 84 -7.60 22.28 0.76
CA SER A 84 -7.50 23.14 -0.44
C SER A 84 -6.75 24.44 -0.18
N HIS A 85 -6.01 24.54 0.92
CA HIS A 85 -5.06 25.64 1.07
C HIS A 85 -3.79 25.27 0.31
N ASN A 86 -3.76 25.57 -1.00
CA ASN A 86 -2.55 25.50 -1.84
C ASN A 86 -1.72 24.21 -1.68
N ASP A 87 -2.38 23.05 -1.66
CA ASP A 87 -1.74 21.72 -1.55
C ASP A 87 -1.01 21.25 -2.84
N TRP A 88 -0.53 22.19 -3.65
CA TRP A 88 0.24 21.92 -4.86
C TRP A 88 1.53 22.72 -4.86
N SER A 89 2.26 22.67 -3.74
CA SER A 89 3.66 23.07 -3.72
C SER A 89 4.49 22.13 -4.61
N TYR A 90 5.73 22.53 -4.93
CA TYR A 90 6.63 21.64 -5.66
C TYR A 90 6.90 20.33 -4.90
N TYR A 91 7.05 20.39 -3.57
CA TYR A 91 7.31 19.21 -2.74
C TYR A 91 6.10 18.27 -2.69
N GLN A 92 4.90 18.81 -2.50
CA GLN A 92 3.68 18.01 -2.52
C GLN A 92 3.39 17.45 -3.93
N SER A 93 3.69 18.21 -4.98
CA SER A 93 3.62 17.73 -6.37
C SER A 93 4.60 16.58 -6.62
N LEU A 94 5.82 16.68 -6.11
CA LEU A 94 6.84 15.63 -6.22
C LEU A 94 6.42 14.34 -5.49
N TYR A 95 5.86 14.49 -4.30
CA TYR A 95 5.28 13.37 -3.55
C TYR A 95 4.09 12.74 -4.29
N PHE A 96 3.19 13.56 -4.83
CA PHE A 96 2.06 13.11 -5.65
C PHE A 96 2.53 12.31 -6.86
N VAL A 97 3.41 12.86 -7.70
CA VAL A 97 3.89 12.16 -8.90
C VAL A 97 4.66 10.88 -8.54
N GLY A 98 5.42 10.88 -7.44
CA GLY A 98 6.06 9.68 -6.91
C GLY A 98 5.05 8.62 -6.49
N SER A 99 3.98 8.99 -5.78
CA SER A 99 2.91 8.07 -5.39
C SER A 99 2.14 7.49 -6.59
N VAL A 100 2.02 8.25 -7.68
CA VAL A 100 1.40 7.82 -8.94
C VAL A 100 2.30 6.82 -9.67
N THR A 101 3.59 7.13 -9.85
CA THR A 101 4.51 6.24 -10.60
C THR A 101 4.81 4.94 -9.84
N THR A 102 4.83 5.00 -8.51
CA THR A 102 4.94 3.81 -7.63
C THR A 102 3.63 3.07 -7.42
N THR A 103 2.54 3.56 -8.00
CA THR A 103 1.18 3.02 -7.86
C THR A 103 0.71 2.86 -6.42
N ILE A 104 1.28 3.60 -5.47
CA ILE A 104 0.78 3.66 -4.09
C ILE A 104 -0.53 4.44 -4.06
N GLY A 105 -0.54 5.66 -4.60
CA GLY A 105 -1.77 6.41 -4.85
C GLY A 105 -2.67 6.68 -3.64
N TYR A 106 -2.14 7.20 -2.52
CA TYR A 106 -2.87 7.48 -1.27
C TYR A 106 -4.15 8.34 -1.40
N GLY A 107 -4.42 9.00 -2.53
CA GLY A 107 -5.70 9.68 -2.77
C GLY A 107 -5.97 10.99 -2.02
N HIS A 108 -5.20 11.34 -0.97
CA HIS A 108 -5.30 12.64 -0.29
C HIS A 108 -4.93 13.83 -1.20
N LEU A 109 -4.05 13.60 -2.20
CA LEU A 109 -3.79 14.54 -3.30
C LEU A 109 -4.29 13.94 -4.62
N ALA A 110 -5.17 14.67 -5.31
CA ALA A 110 -5.69 14.27 -6.61
C ALA A 110 -6.03 15.49 -7.50
N PRO A 111 -5.76 15.43 -8.82
CA PRO A 111 -6.01 16.55 -9.71
C PRO A 111 -7.51 16.82 -9.84
N LYS A 112 -7.90 18.06 -9.49
CA LYS A 112 -9.29 18.54 -9.55
C LYS A 112 -9.63 19.14 -10.92
N THR A 113 -8.66 19.70 -11.63
CA THR A 113 -8.84 20.32 -12.96
C THR A 113 -8.91 19.29 -14.07
N GLN A 114 -9.63 19.60 -15.16
CA GLN A 114 -9.70 18.73 -16.34
C GLN A 114 -8.32 18.55 -16.99
N GLU A 115 -7.56 19.63 -17.10
CA GLU A 115 -6.19 19.63 -17.63
C GLU A 115 -5.25 18.76 -16.78
N GLY A 116 -5.31 18.88 -15.45
CA GLY A 116 -4.49 18.08 -14.55
C GLY A 116 -4.82 16.58 -14.62
N ARG A 117 -6.11 16.23 -14.78
CA ARG A 117 -6.55 14.84 -14.99
C ARG A 117 -6.08 14.29 -16.34
N LEU A 118 -6.15 15.09 -17.40
CA LEU A 118 -5.64 14.71 -18.72
C LEU A 118 -4.13 14.48 -18.68
N PHE A 119 -3.39 15.40 -18.07
CA PHE A 119 -1.94 15.25 -17.86
C PHE A 119 -1.61 13.99 -17.06
N LEU A 120 -2.34 13.72 -15.96
CA LEU A 120 -2.14 12.53 -15.14
C LEU A 120 -2.25 11.24 -15.96
N ILE A 121 -3.21 11.14 -16.88
CA ILE A 121 -3.39 9.94 -17.73
C ILE A 121 -2.13 9.70 -18.57
N PHE A 122 -1.62 10.72 -19.26
CA PHE A 122 -0.40 10.60 -20.07
C PHE A 122 0.84 10.37 -19.22
N PHE A 123 0.96 11.08 -18.09
CA PHE A 123 2.08 10.92 -17.16
C PHE A 123 2.15 9.50 -16.60
N ALA A 124 1.04 8.94 -16.13
CA ALA A 124 0.98 7.58 -15.58
C ALA A 124 1.25 6.50 -16.63
N LEU A 125 0.80 6.71 -17.88
CA LEU A 125 1.01 5.78 -19.00
C LEU A 125 2.49 5.45 -19.22
N PHE A 126 3.38 6.44 -19.09
CA PHE A 126 4.83 6.24 -19.24
C PHE A 126 5.55 6.07 -17.90
N GLY A 127 5.10 6.78 -16.86
CA GLY A 127 5.74 6.80 -15.55
C GLY A 127 5.64 5.45 -14.82
N ILE A 128 4.50 4.76 -14.88
CA ILE A 128 4.32 3.47 -14.20
C ILE A 128 5.22 2.39 -14.83
N PRO A 129 5.25 2.18 -16.17
CA PRO A 129 6.17 1.22 -16.78
C PRO A 129 7.64 1.55 -16.51
N LEU A 130 8.04 2.83 -16.60
CA LEU A 130 9.41 3.25 -16.33
C LEU A 130 9.82 2.94 -14.89
N ASN A 131 8.96 3.23 -13.92
CA ASN A 131 9.21 2.94 -12.52
C ASN A 131 9.28 1.42 -12.27
N LEU A 132 8.37 0.63 -12.85
CA LEU A 132 8.38 -0.83 -12.74
C LEU A 132 9.70 -1.44 -13.27
N LEU A 133 10.17 -1.00 -14.44
CA LEU A 133 11.44 -1.44 -15.01
C LEU A 133 12.63 -1.05 -14.14
N THR A 134 12.60 0.16 -13.57
CA THR A 134 13.63 0.64 -12.66
C THR A 134 13.68 -0.19 -11.39
N LEU A 135 12.53 -0.43 -10.75
CA LEU A 135 12.43 -1.28 -9.56
C LEU A 135 12.86 -2.72 -9.86
N GLN A 136 12.52 -3.26 -11.03
CA GLN A 136 12.99 -4.58 -11.44
C GLN A 136 14.52 -4.63 -11.54
N SER A 137 15.13 -3.66 -12.24
CA SER A 137 16.59 -3.57 -12.36
C SER A 137 17.28 -3.46 -11.00
N ILE A 138 16.78 -2.60 -10.10
CA ILE A 138 17.34 -2.48 -8.75
C ILE A 138 17.17 -3.80 -7.97
N GLY A 139 16.00 -4.44 -8.08
CA GLY A 139 15.73 -5.73 -7.43
C GLY A 139 16.69 -6.84 -7.90
N GLU A 140 17.03 -6.88 -9.20
CA GLU A 140 18.02 -7.82 -9.75
C GLU A 140 19.43 -7.55 -9.20
N HIS A 141 19.82 -6.29 -9.02
CA HIS A 141 21.11 -5.93 -8.41
C HIS A 141 21.16 -6.30 -6.91
N ILE A 142 20.06 -6.11 -6.18
CA ILE A 142 19.94 -6.56 -4.77
C ILE A 142 20.11 -8.08 -4.70
N ASN A 143 19.39 -8.82 -5.55
CA ASN A 143 19.52 -10.27 -5.63
C ASN A 143 20.95 -10.70 -5.95
N TYR A 144 21.60 -10.08 -6.93
CA TYR A 144 23.01 -10.35 -7.25
C TYR A 144 23.92 -10.13 -6.04
N GLY A 145 23.72 -9.04 -5.28
CA GLY A 145 24.44 -8.80 -4.02
C GLY A 145 24.22 -9.93 -3.00
N ILE A 146 22.98 -10.37 -2.80
CA ILE A 146 22.65 -11.48 -1.90
C ILE A 146 23.28 -12.79 -2.37
N HIS A 147 23.28 -13.07 -3.68
CA HIS A 147 23.94 -14.23 -4.27
C HIS A 147 25.44 -14.25 -3.97
N LEU A 148 26.12 -13.09 -4.09
CA LEU A 148 27.53 -12.95 -3.70
C LEU A 148 27.75 -13.22 -2.20
N LEU A 149 26.87 -12.69 -1.34
CA LEU A 149 26.94 -12.91 0.10
C LEU A 149 26.75 -14.39 0.46
N ILE A 150 25.78 -15.07 -0.15
CA ILE A 150 25.55 -16.51 0.04
C ILE A 150 26.80 -17.29 -0.39
N LYS A 151 27.36 -16.99 -1.55
CA LYS A 151 28.56 -17.66 -2.07
C LYS A 151 29.76 -17.46 -1.15
N TYR A 152 29.98 -16.23 -0.67
CA TYR A 152 31.05 -15.92 0.28
C TYR A 152 30.86 -16.67 1.60
N PHE A 153 29.65 -16.66 2.15
CA PHE A 153 29.33 -17.35 3.40
C PHE A 153 29.48 -18.87 3.28
N GLU A 154 28.98 -19.49 2.22
CA GLU A 154 29.11 -20.95 2.03
C GLU A 154 30.55 -21.40 1.79
N LYS A 155 31.34 -20.58 1.10
CA LYS A 155 32.77 -20.84 0.94
C LYS A 155 33.50 -20.73 2.27
N ALA A 156 33.20 -19.71 3.08
CA ALA A 156 33.86 -19.47 4.36
C ALA A 156 33.44 -20.46 5.47
N ALA A 157 32.15 -20.84 5.53
CA ALA A 157 31.61 -21.66 6.60
C ALA A 157 31.60 -23.17 6.29
N PHE A 158 31.50 -23.55 5.01
CA PHE A 158 31.31 -24.95 4.59
C PHE A 158 32.34 -25.42 3.53
N GLU A 159 33.32 -24.59 3.16
CA GLU A 159 34.33 -24.88 2.13
C GLU A 159 33.74 -25.32 0.78
N ARG A 160 32.51 -24.89 0.48
CA ARG A 160 31.83 -25.23 -0.77
C ARG A 160 32.22 -24.27 -1.89
N GLU A 161 32.60 -24.80 -3.06
CA GLU A 161 32.88 -23.98 -4.24
C GLU A 161 31.61 -23.42 -4.91
N LEU A 162 30.50 -24.17 -4.83
CA LEU A 162 29.20 -23.80 -5.40
C LEU A 162 28.10 -23.89 -4.34
N PRO A 163 27.24 -22.85 -4.22
CA PRO A 163 26.18 -22.85 -3.23
C PRO A 163 25.08 -23.86 -3.58
N THR A 164 24.53 -24.53 -2.56
CA THR A 164 23.39 -25.44 -2.75
C THR A 164 22.08 -24.67 -2.65
N GLN A 165 21.14 -24.86 -3.59
CA GLN A 165 19.81 -24.21 -3.57
C GLN A 165 19.87 -22.68 -3.50
N GLU A 166 20.63 -22.08 -4.41
CA GLU A 166 20.98 -20.68 -4.39
C GLU A 166 19.76 -19.74 -4.48
N HIS A 167 18.82 -20.00 -5.40
CA HIS A 167 17.67 -19.11 -5.58
C HIS A 167 16.65 -19.24 -4.44
N ILE A 168 16.49 -20.43 -3.87
CA ILE A 168 15.64 -20.64 -2.68
C ILE A 168 16.21 -19.87 -1.47
N LYS A 169 17.53 -19.92 -1.24
CA LYS A 169 18.19 -19.16 -0.17
C LYS A 169 18.06 -17.65 -0.39
N CYS A 170 18.26 -17.19 -1.62
CA CYS A 170 18.09 -15.78 -1.97
C CYS A 170 16.66 -15.29 -1.71
N PHE A 171 15.64 -16.08 -2.09
CA PHE A 171 14.25 -15.77 -1.79
C PHE A 171 13.97 -15.72 -0.28
N ALA A 172 14.50 -16.68 0.49
CA ALA A 172 14.33 -16.71 1.95
C ALA A 172 14.98 -15.50 2.63
N ILE A 173 16.20 -15.10 2.22
CA ILE A 173 16.89 -13.92 2.74
C ILE A 173 16.12 -12.65 2.41
N ASN A 174 15.70 -12.44 1.16
CA ASN A 174 14.89 -11.27 0.79
C ASN A 174 13.59 -11.19 1.58
N THR A 175 12.92 -12.33 1.79
CA THR A 175 11.70 -12.40 2.60
C THR A 175 11.95 -12.01 4.05
N LEU A 176 13.08 -12.44 4.63
CA LEU A 176 13.50 -12.01 5.96
C LEU A 176 13.80 -10.51 6.00
N LEU A 177 14.52 -9.98 5.00
CA LEU A 177 14.87 -8.56 4.93
C LEU A 177 13.64 -7.67 4.87
N ILE A 178 12.65 -7.97 4.02
CA ILE A 178 11.42 -7.16 3.94
C ILE A 178 10.60 -7.27 5.24
N THR A 179 10.58 -8.46 5.87
CA THR A 179 9.88 -8.67 7.15
C THR A 179 10.51 -7.87 8.29
N LEU A 180 11.83 -7.64 8.27
CA LEU A 180 12.53 -6.78 9.22
C LEU A 180 12.46 -5.29 8.83
N TRP A 181 12.32 -4.97 7.55
CA TRP A 181 12.23 -3.60 7.03
C TRP A 181 10.95 -2.88 7.45
N ILE A 182 9.83 -3.61 7.51
CA ILE A 182 8.53 -3.07 7.92
C ILE A 182 8.54 -2.57 9.37
N PRO A 183 8.90 -3.36 10.41
CA PRO A 183 8.94 -2.89 11.79
C PRO A 183 10.00 -1.81 12.01
N LEU A 184 11.12 -1.84 11.27
CA LEU A 184 12.10 -0.76 11.28
C LEU A 184 11.48 0.57 10.84
N GLY A 185 10.68 0.56 9.77
CA GLY A 185 9.88 1.71 9.36
C GLY A 185 8.83 2.10 10.41
N GLY A 186 8.17 1.10 11.02
CA GLY A 186 7.23 1.30 12.12
C GLY A 186 7.83 2.09 13.28
N ILE A 187 9.09 1.81 13.67
CA ILE A 187 9.80 2.56 14.71
C ILE A 187 10.02 4.02 14.26
N MET A 188 10.51 4.23 13.04
CA MET A 188 10.76 5.57 12.49
C MET A 188 9.47 6.41 12.43
N TYR A 189 8.38 5.85 11.90
CA TYR A 189 7.09 6.54 11.84
C TYR A 189 6.50 6.76 13.22
N TYR A 190 6.66 5.82 14.16
CA TYR A 190 6.18 6.02 15.54
C TYR A 190 6.85 7.22 16.21
N TYR A 191 8.16 7.39 16.08
CA TYR A 191 8.83 8.56 16.67
C TYR A 191 8.42 9.88 16.03
N SER A 192 8.06 9.88 14.74
CA SER A 192 7.75 11.10 14.00
C SER A 192 6.25 11.41 13.92
N GLU A 193 5.37 10.43 14.09
CA GLU A 193 3.92 10.59 13.90
C GLU A 193 3.10 10.35 15.18
N ARG A 194 3.72 9.94 16.30
CA ARG A 194 3.01 9.75 17.59
C ARG A 194 2.29 11.01 18.09
N GLU A 195 2.80 12.18 17.74
CA GLU A 195 2.18 13.46 18.12
C GLU A 195 0.86 13.70 17.39
N PHE A 196 0.69 13.09 16.21
CA PHE A 196 -0.55 13.07 15.43
C PHE A 196 -1.46 11.88 15.79
N GLY A 197 -1.16 11.17 16.89
CA GLY A 197 -2.01 10.11 17.44
C GLY A 197 -1.78 8.72 16.87
N TRP A 198 -0.74 8.51 16.05
CA TRP A 198 -0.44 7.18 15.50
C TRP A 198 0.10 6.24 16.58
N THR A 199 -0.50 5.07 16.72
CA THR A 199 0.07 3.98 17.50
C THR A 199 1.21 3.31 16.73
N TYR A 200 2.05 2.53 17.43
CA TYR A 200 3.08 1.74 16.75
C TYR A 200 2.48 0.75 15.72
N LEU A 201 1.31 0.19 16.02
CA LEU A 201 0.61 -0.70 15.09
C LEU A 201 0.19 0.05 13.82
N ASP A 202 -0.34 1.27 13.94
CA ASP A 202 -0.70 2.12 12.80
C ASP A 202 0.52 2.41 11.93
N CYS A 203 1.69 2.62 12.54
CA CYS A 203 2.94 2.86 11.83
C CYS A 203 3.40 1.63 11.04
N VAL A 204 3.32 0.43 11.63
CA VAL A 204 3.65 -0.84 10.97
C VAL A 204 2.65 -1.14 9.84
N TYR A 205 1.37 -0.92 10.10
CA TYR A 205 0.29 -1.06 9.12
C TYR A 205 0.49 -0.09 7.94
N TYR A 206 0.79 1.18 8.20
CA TYR A 206 1.12 2.16 7.16
C TYR A 206 2.32 1.69 6.31
N CYS A 207 3.41 1.23 6.94
CA CYS A 207 4.56 0.72 6.20
C CYS A 207 4.19 -0.46 5.30
N PHE A 208 3.37 -1.39 5.79
CA PHE A 208 2.88 -2.52 4.99
C PHE A 208 2.00 -2.06 3.83
N VAL A 209 1.00 -1.21 4.07
CA VAL A 209 0.06 -0.69 3.06
C VAL A 209 0.78 0.14 1.99
N ALA A 210 1.75 0.95 2.39
CA ALA A 210 2.57 1.75 1.47
C ALA A 210 3.48 0.88 0.61
N LEU A 211 4.26 -0.02 1.22
CA LEU A 211 5.23 -0.85 0.50
C LEU A 211 4.56 -1.91 -0.37
N SER A 212 3.39 -2.41 0.02
CA SER A 212 2.58 -3.30 -0.81
C SER A 212 1.82 -2.58 -1.93
N THR A 213 1.97 -1.25 -2.05
CA THR A 213 1.29 -0.40 -3.05
C THR A 213 -0.23 -0.45 -2.97
N ILE A 214 -0.80 -0.80 -1.81
CA ILE A 214 -2.25 -0.74 -1.56
C ILE A 214 -2.69 0.72 -1.40
N GLY A 215 -1.97 1.47 -0.56
CA GLY A 215 -2.11 2.92 -0.40
C GLY A 215 -3.53 3.42 -0.12
N PHE A 216 -4.20 2.91 0.92
CA PHE A 216 -5.56 3.35 1.28
C PHE A 216 -5.69 4.85 1.53
N GLY A 217 -4.63 5.49 2.06
CA GLY A 217 -4.64 6.93 2.36
C GLY A 217 -5.40 7.31 3.62
N ASP A 218 -5.82 6.33 4.41
CA ASP A 218 -6.34 6.46 5.76
C ASP A 218 -5.28 7.02 6.74
N LEU A 219 -4.02 6.64 6.53
CA LEU A 219 -2.86 7.17 7.23
C LEU A 219 -1.90 7.83 6.24
N VAL A 220 -1.65 9.13 6.44
CA VAL A 220 -0.69 9.92 5.66
C VAL A 220 0.24 10.68 6.61
N PRO A 221 1.58 10.53 6.47
CA PRO A 221 2.54 11.21 7.33
C PRO A 221 2.37 12.73 7.32
N ASN A 222 2.65 13.39 8.45
CA ASN A 222 2.52 14.83 8.63
C ASN A 222 1.11 15.36 8.28
N GLU A 223 0.07 14.55 8.49
CA GLU A 223 -1.32 14.83 8.09
C GLU A 223 -1.49 15.20 6.59
N GLY A 224 -0.53 14.82 5.74
CA GLY A 224 -0.50 15.21 4.32
C GLY A 224 -0.08 16.67 4.07
N LYS A 225 0.42 17.38 5.08
CA LYS A 225 0.91 18.76 4.96
C LYS A 225 2.33 18.81 4.44
N GLU A 226 2.69 19.98 3.91
CA GLU A 226 4.07 20.25 3.50
C GLU A 226 5.01 20.28 4.72
N PRO A 227 6.30 19.90 4.57
CA PRO A 227 7.27 20.00 5.65
C PRO A 227 7.57 21.46 6.06
N ASP A 228 7.06 21.89 7.21
CA ASP A 228 7.17 23.28 7.67
C ASP A 228 8.49 23.61 8.39
N SER A 229 9.23 22.59 8.84
CA SER A 229 10.49 22.76 9.60
C SER A 229 11.70 22.12 8.89
N PRO A 230 12.95 22.53 9.21
CA PRO A 230 14.15 21.85 8.71
C PRO A 230 14.18 20.36 9.10
N TYR A 231 13.68 20.02 10.30
CA TYR A 231 13.56 18.64 10.75
C TYR A 231 12.59 17.85 9.87
N GLU A 232 11.39 18.37 9.62
CA GLU A 232 10.39 17.72 8.77
C GLU A 232 10.88 17.55 7.32
N ARG A 233 11.62 18.54 6.79
CA ARG A 233 12.23 18.42 5.46
C ARG A 233 13.25 17.27 5.41
N GLY A 234 14.07 17.11 6.45
CA GLY A 234 14.99 15.99 6.58
C GLY A 234 14.24 14.66 6.68
N MET A 235 13.22 14.59 7.52
CA MET A 235 12.37 13.41 7.69
C MET A 235 11.65 13.02 6.40
N TRP A 236 11.17 13.98 5.61
CA TRP A 236 10.56 13.73 4.31
C TRP A 236 11.52 13.01 3.36
N ILE A 237 12.79 13.46 3.27
CA ILE A 237 13.81 12.78 2.46
C ILE A 237 14.04 11.36 2.98
N VAL A 238 14.16 11.18 4.29
CA VAL A 238 14.32 9.84 4.91
C VAL A 238 13.13 8.93 4.59
N ARG A 239 11.89 9.43 4.65
CA ARG A 239 10.67 8.69 4.30
C ARG A 239 10.64 8.28 2.84
N VAL A 240 11.01 9.19 1.93
CA VAL A 240 11.12 8.90 0.49
C VAL A 240 12.17 7.84 0.22
N MET A 241 13.35 7.95 0.84
CA MET A 241 14.40 6.92 0.74
C MET A 241 13.94 5.58 1.31
N TYR A 242 13.26 5.59 2.45
CA TYR A 242 12.71 4.38 3.07
C TYR A 242 11.73 3.66 2.14
N LEU A 243 10.79 4.40 1.53
CA LEU A 243 9.82 3.86 0.58
C LEU A 243 10.50 3.35 -0.69
N ALA A 244 11.45 4.10 -1.25
CA ALA A 244 12.18 3.70 -2.46
C ALA A 244 12.98 2.41 -2.24
N LEU A 245 13.70 2.29 -1.11
CA LEU A 245 14.45 1.09 -0.75
C LEU A 245 13.51 -0.09 -0.45
N GLY A 246 12.41 0.14 0.27
CA GLY A 246 11.43 -0.90 0.57
C GLY A 246 10.74 -1.45 -0.68
N LEU A 247 10.36 -0.58 -1.63
CA LEU A 247 9.81 -1.00 -2.93
C LEU A 247 10.83 -1.75 -3.78
N SER A 248 12.10 -1.35 -3.70
CA SER A 248 13.20 -2.06 -4.36
C SER A 248 13.42 -3.46 -3.76
N LEU A 249 13.33 -3.60 -2.43
CA LEU A 249 13.36 -4.89 -1.74
C LEU A 249 12.14 -5.76 -2.11
N LEU A 250 10.94 -5.17 -2.19
CA LEU A 250 9.76 -5.90 -2.62
C LEU A 250 9.91 -6.41 -4.07
N SER A 251 10.45 -5.59 -4.96
CA SER A 251 10.80 -6.01 -6.33
C SER A 251 11.82 -7.15 -6.35
N SER A 252 12.82 -7.10 -5.47
CA SER A 252 13.80 -8.18 -5.26
C SER A 252 13.14 -9.49 -4.81
N VAL A 253 12.14 -9.42 -3.92
CA VAL A 253 11.32 -10.58 -3.51
C VAL A 253 10.53 -11.15 -4.69
N PHE A 254 9.88 -10.30 -5.50
CA PHE A 254 9.12 -10.76 -6.67
C PHE A 254 10.01 -11.43 -7.73
N THR A 255 11.21 -10.92 -7.96
CA THR A 255 12.16 -11.53 -8.91
C THR A 255 12.74 -12.83 -8.35
N SER A 256 13.10 -12.88 -7.06
CA SER A 256 13.66 -14.09 -6.43
C SER A 256 12.63 -15.21 -6.25
N VAL A 257 11.35 -14.91 -5.96
CA VAL A 257 10.30 -15.95 -5.86
C VAL A 257 10.07 -16.65 -7.20
N LEU A 258 10.14 -15.92 -8.32
CA LEU A 258 10.00 -16.50 -9.65
C LEU A 258 11.18 -17.43 -9.97
N SER A 259 12.39 -17.06 -9.58
CA SER A 259 13.60 -17.87 -9.76
C SER A 259 13.57 -19.12 -8.87
N ALA A 260 13.20 -18.98 -7.59
CA ALA A 260 13.04 -20.10 -6.66
C ALA A 260 11.95 -21.07 -7.13
N ALA A 261 10.82 -20.57 -7.64
CA ALA A 261 9.75 -21.42 -8.17
C ALA A 261 10.20 -22.26 -9.38
N LYS A 262 11.04 -21.70 -10.27
CA LYS A 262 11.64 -22.43 -11.39
C LYS A 262 12.59 -23.53 -10.90
N GLU A 263 13.40 -23.24 -9.89
CA GLU A 263 14.31 -24.21 -9.28
C GLU A 263 13.55 -25.36 -8.58
N ILE A 264 12.49 -25.06 -7.82
CA ILE A 264 11.67 -26.11 -7.19
C ILE A 264 11.03 -27.03 -8.25
N GLN A 265 10.59 -26.46 -9.37
CA GLN A 265 10.02 -27.23 -10.47
C GLN A 265 11.05 -28.13 -11.17
N SER A 266 12.34 -27.77 -11.19
CA SER A 266 13.38 -28.62 -11.74
C SER A 266 13.80 -29.74 -10.77
N VAL A 267 13.75 -29.48 -9.46
CA VAL A 267 14.10 -30.44 -8.39
C VAL A 267 13.01 -31.48 -8.13
N ILE A 268 11.73 -31.15 -8.37
CA ILE A 268 10.64 -32.13 -8.32
C ILE A 268 10.52 -32.74 -9.73
N PRO A 269 11.18 -33.87 -10.05
CA PRO A 269 10.86 -34.59 -11.26
C PRO A 269 9.39 -34.97 -11.14
N CYS A 270 8.57 -34.39 -12.00
CA CYS A 270 7.25 -34.92 -12.26
C CYS A 270 7.44 -36.43 -12.41
N LYS A 271 6.81 -37.24 -11.55
CA LYS A 271 6.62 -38.68 -11.82
C LYS A 271 5.87 -38.76 -13.15
N ARG A 272 6.61 -38.64 -14.26
CA ARG A 272 6.12 -38.85 -15.61
C ARG A 272 5.95 -40.36 -15.67
N GLY A 273 4.73 -40.79 -15.37
CA GLY A 273 4.30 -42.14 -15.65
C GLY A 273 4.66 -42.47 -17.10
N LYS A 274 5.55 -43.44 -17.26
CA LYS A 274 5.48 -44.35 -18.39
C LYS A 274 4.14 -45.08 -18.27
N MET A 275 3.21 -44.79 -19.16
CA MET A 275 2.25 -45.70 -19.79
C MET A 275 1.39 -44.90 -20.76
#